data_AF-A0A3B7MJ77-F1
#
_entry.id   AF-A0A3B7MJ77-F1
#
_cell.length_a   1.000
_cell.length_b   1.000
_cell.length_c   1.000
_cell.angle_alpha   90.00
_cell.angle_beta   90.00
_cell.angle_gamma   90.00
#
_symmetry.space_group_name_H-M   'P 1'
#
loop_
_entity.id
_entity.type
_entity.pdbx_description
1 polymer ?
#
loop_
_entity_poly.entity_id
_entity_poly.type
_entity_poly.pdbx_seq_one_letter_code
_entity_poly.pdbx_strand_id
1 'polypeptide(L)'
;MQLSQAHLRTLQTCPRQYQYRYLDSLILPEATQLTEATSQKQGRNFHRLMQQHLQGLDVRPILEAQPELKPWFAAFQTTPPLMIQGRGEAEHVRSLGWQEFTLVGVYDYVIFGQEQAQILDWKTYAHPPAQETLARHWQTRLYCYLLAATSSYPPSQISMTYWFARGEKGANFYTFPYSKGIHQQIHHTLEQCFNQLRQWLQAYEQGQDLPQVPPAQIRQYCDECAFAARCQRSQPTSVSTIDPFLAVLKDLGVPR
;
A
#
# COMPACT_ATOMS: atom_id res chain seq x y z
N MET A 1 -11.62 -7.11 12.88
CA MET A 1 -11.52 -6.02 11.88
C MET A 1 -10.22 -6.17 11.08
N GLN A 2 -10.28 -6.17 9.75
CA GLN A 2 -9.08 -6.27 8.90
C GLN A 2 -8.41 -4.90 8.71
N LEU A 3 -7.09 -4.85 8.82
CA LEU A 3 -6.28 -3.64 8.72
C LEU A 3 -5.13 -3.86 7.72
N SER A 4 -5.19 -3.13 6.60
CA SER A 4 -4.11 -3.09 5.60
C SER A 4 -3.21 -1.87 5.78
N GLN A 5 -2.15 -1.77 4.97
CA GLN A 5 -1.26 -0.60 4.95
C GLN A 5 -2.02 0.73 4.77
N ALA A 6 -3.08 0.73 3.95
CA ALA A 6 -3.91 1.90 3.71
C ALA A 6 -4.72 2.29 4.96
N HIS A 7 -5.22 1.29 5.71
CA HIS A 7 -5.92 1.51 6.97
C HIS A 7 -4.99 2.15 8.00
N LEU A 8 -3.78 1.60 8.18
CA LEU A 8 -2.78 2.12 9.11
C LEU A 8 -2.34 3.54 8.73
N ARG A 9 -2.11 3.80 7.45
CA ARG A 9 -1.77 5.14 6.95
C ARG A 9 -2.89 6.13 7.23
N THR A 10 -4.13 5.83 6.84
CA THR A 10 -5.27 6.73 7.10
C THR A 10 -5.47 6.97 8.58
N LEU A 11 -5.38 5.93 9.41
CA LEU A 11 -5.53 6.04 10.85
C LEU A 11 -4.45 6.93 11.49
N GLN A 12 -3.20 6.74 11.09
CA GLN A 12 -2.07 7.55 11.59
C GLN A 12 -2.15 9.00 11.10
N THR A 13 -2.61 9.22 9.87
CA THR A 13 -2.73 10.56 9.29
C THR A 13 -3.93 11.32 9.86
N CYS A 14 -5.12 10.72 9.85
CA CYS A 14 -6.35 11.37 10.28
C CYS A 14 -7.38 10.32 10.76
N PRO A 15 -7.55 10.12 12.08
CA PRO A 15 -8.54 9.20 12.64
C PRO A 15 -9.97 9.54 12.20
N ARG A 16 -10.31 10.82 12.07
CA ARG A 16 -11.61 11.23 11.52
C ARG A 16 -11.84 10.74 10.08
N GLN A 17 -10.81 10.81 9.24
CA GLN A 17 -10.90 10.28 7.88
C GLN A 17 -11.06 8.76 7.88
N TYR A 18 -10.39 8.07 8.81
CA TYR A 18 -10.55 6.64 9.01
C TYR A 18 -12.00 6.29 9.35
N GLN A 19 -12.62 7.01 10.29
CA GLN A 19 -14.04 6.85 10.62
C GLN A 19 -14.90 6.98 9.37
N TYR A 20 -14.81 8.11 8.66
CA TYR A 20 -15.66 8.37 7.50
C TYR A 20 -15.52 7.31 6.41
N ARG A 21 -14.29 6.85 6.16
CA ARG A 21 -14.02 5.91 5.07
C ARG A 21 -14.34 4.46 5.44
N TYR A 22 -13.97 4.01 6.63
CA TYR A 22 -13.97 2.58 6.98
C TYR A 22 -15.02 2.20 8.02
N LEU A 23 -15.52 3.14 8.83
CA LEU A 23 -16.60 2.89 9.79
C LEU A 23 -17.95 3.30 9.20
N ASP A 24 -18.06 4.56 8.77
CA ASP A 24 -19.28 5.12 8.18
C ASP A 24 -19.49 4.65 6.72
N SER A 25 -18.48 4.02 6.10
CA SER A 25 -18.49 3.56 4.71
C SER A 25 -18.89 4.65 3.70
N LEU A 26 -18.50 5.91 3.96
CA LEU A 26 -18.86 7.02 3.08
C LEU A 26 -18.09 6.95 1.77
N ILE A 27 -18.87 6.87 0.70
CA ILE A 27 -18.39 6.96 -0.67
C ILE A 27 -18.45 8.43 -1.06
N LEU A 28 -17.31 8.98 -1.47
CA LEU A 28 -17.26 10.35 -1.97
C LEU A 28 -17.96 10.43 -3.34
N PRO A 29 -18.74 11.48 -3.65
CA PRO A 29 -19.46 11.60 -4.93
C PRO A 29 -18.56 11.51 -6.17
N GLU A 30 -17.30 11.96 -6.06
CA GLU A 30 -16.31 11.81 -7.12
C GLU A 30 -15.95 10.33 -7.37
N ALA A 31 -16.03 9.46 -6.35
CA ALA A 31 -15.85 8.03 -6.50
C ALA A 31 -16.97 7.34 -7.30
N THR A 32 -18.17 7.94 -7.35
CA THR A 32 -19.30 7.46 -8.16
C THR A 32 -19.26 7.92 -9.62
N GLN A 33 -18.45 8.93 -9.99
CA GLN A 33 -18.30 9.40 -11.37
C GLN A 33 -17.02 8.92 -12.06
N LEU A 34 -16.20 8.09 -11.40
CA LEU A 34 -14.99 7.54 -11.98
C LEU A 34 -15.32 6.35 -12.90
N THR A 35 -15.37 6.63 -14.20
CA THR A 35 -14.58 5.78 -15.10
C THR A 35 -13.23 5.57 -14.42
N GLU A 36 -12.81 4.32 -14.28
CA GLU A 36 -11.52 4.02 -13.67
C GLU A 36 -10.47 4.95 -14.28
N ALA A 37 -9.86 5.81 -13.44
CA ALA A 37 -8.89 6.78 -13.92
C ALA A 37 -7.84 6.03 -14.74
N THR A 38 -7.53 6.51 -15.95
CA THR A 38 -6.69 5.79 -16.92
C THR A 38 -5.39 5.25 -16.30
N SER A 39 -4.81 6.00 -15.36
CA SER A 39 -3.62 5.59 -14.59
C SER A 39 -3.83 4.35 -13.70
N GLN A 40 -4.98 4.22 -13.04
CA GLN A 40 -5.32 3.05 -12.22
C GLN A 40 -5.49 1.80 -13.09
N LYS A 41 -6.18 1.95 -14.23
CA LYS A 41 -6.36 0.86 -15.20
C LYS A 41 -5.02 0.37 -15.73
N GLN A 42 -4.16 1.30 -16.15
CA GLN A 42 -2.81 1.00 -16.60
C GLN A 42 -1.99 0.31 -15.51
N GLY A 43 -2.07 0.77 -14.26
CA GLY A 43 -1.43 0.15 -13.11
C GLY A 43 -1.83 -1.32 -12.93
N ARG A 44 -3.14 -1.61 -12.87
CA ARG A 44 -3.65 -2.98 -12.71
C ARG A 44 -3.24 -3.90 -13.86
N ASN A 45 -3.27 -3.38 -15.07
CA ASN A 45 -2.88 -4.17 -16.22
C ASN A 45 -1.37 -4.43 -16.28
N PHE A 46 -0.55 -3.48 -15.81
CA PHE A 46 0.88 -3.71 -15.66
C PHE A 46 1.18 -4.79 -14.60
N HIS A 47 0.48 -4.76 -13.45
CA HIS A 47 0.57 -5.82 -12.43
C HIS A 47 0.27 -7.20 -13.01
N ARG A 48 -0.85 -7.33 -13.75
CA ARG A 48 -1.22 -8.60 -14.42
C ARG A 48 -0.17 -9.05 -15.44
N LEU A 49 0.40 -8.12 -16.20
CA LEU A 49 1.48 -8.41 -17.14
C LEU A 49 2.71 -8.96 -16.41
N MET A 50 3.12 -8.34 -15.30
CA MET A 50 4.25 -8.79 -14.49
C MET A 50 4.01 -10.17 -13.87
N GLN A 51 2.80 -10.41 -13.35
CA GLN A 51 2.40 -11.73 -12.84
C GLN A 51 2.56 -12.82 -13.90
N GLN A 52 2.03 -12.61 -15.10
CA GLN A 52 2.15 -13.60 -16.19
C GLN A 52 3.59 -13.81 -16.61
N HIS A 53 4.36 -12.72 -16.75
CA HIS A 53 5.77 -12.79 -17.13
C HIS A 53 6.58 -13.63 -16.14
N LEU A 54 6.44 -13.35 -14.83
CA LEU A 54 7.20 -14.03 -13.77
C LEU A 54 6.78 -15.49 -13.58
N GLN A 55 5.57 -15.86 -14.01
CA GLN A 55 5.10 -17.25 -14.05
C GLN A 55 5.53 -17.99 -15.34
N GLY A 56 6.28 -17.34 -16.25
CA GLY A 56 6.70 -17.94 -17.51
C GLY A 56 5.59 -18.07 -18.56
N LEU A 57 4.48 -17.34 -18.38
CA LEU A 57 3.37 -17.31 -19.33
C LEU A 57 3.65 -16.32 -20.47
N ASP A 58 3.01 -16.55 -21.62
CA ASP A 58 3.14 -15.67 -22.77
C ASP A 58 2.40 -14.34 -22.55
N VAL A 59 3.15 -13.24 -22.53
CA VAL A 59 2.63 -11.89 -22.31
C VAL A 59 2.29 -11.13 -23.60
N ARG A 60 2.56 -11.69 -24.78
CA ARG A 60 2.28 -11.05 -26.08
C ARG A 60 0.82 -10.61 -26.21
N PRO A 61 -0.21 -11.41 -25.84
CA PRO A 61 -1.60 -10.99 -25.94
C PRO A 61 -1.93 -9.74 -25.09
N ILE A 62 -1.32 -9.61 -23.90
CA ILE A 62 -1.51 -8.41 -23.07
C ILE A 62 -0.86 -7.19 -23.73
N LEU A 63 0.36 -7.34 -24.23
CA LEU A 63 1.10 -6.25 -24.87
C LEU A 63 0.47 -5.79 -26.19
N GLU A 64 -0.20 -6.70 -26.92
CA GLU A 64 -0.96 -6.37 -28.13
C GLU A 64 -2.25 -5.63 -27.80
N ALA A 65 -3.00 -6.10 -26.79
CA ALA A 65 -4.21 -5.43 -26.33
C ALA A 65 -3.94 -4.08 -25.65
N GLN A 66 -2.73 -3.88 -25.12
CA GLN A 66 -2.35 -2.70 -24.35
C GLN A 66 -0.95 -2.21 -24.71
N PRO A 67 -0.79 -1.58 -25.89
CA PRO A 67 0.49 -1.12 -26.38
C PRO A 67 1.19 -0.11 -25.45
N GLU A 68 0.45 0.61 -24.63
CA GLU A 68 0.96 1.57 -23.65
C GLU A 68 1.83 0.94 -22.55
N LEU A 69 1.72 -0.37 -22.33
CA LEU A 69 2.55 -1.11 -21.37
C LEU A 69 3.91 -1.52 -21.94
N LYS A 70 4.08 -1.50 -23.28
CA LYS A 70 5.33 -1.92 -23.94
C LYS A 70 6.56 -1.17 -23.42
N PRO A 71 6.56 0.17 -23.26
CA PRO A 71 7.72 0.88 -22.71
C PRO A 71 8.05 0.46 -21.28
N TRP A 72 7.03 0.23 -20.45
CA TRP A 72 7.22 -0.21 -19.06
C TRP A 72 7.80 -1.61 -18.98
N PHE A 73 7.30 -2.53 -19.80
CA PHE A 73 7.84 -3.89 -19.85
C PHE A 73 9.26 -3.93 -20.41
N ALA A 74 9.55 -3.16 -21.47
CA ALA A 74 10.90 -3.03 -22.00
C ALA A 74 11.88 -2.45 -20.97
N ALA A 75 11.44 -1.48 -20.16
CA ALA A 75 12.23 -0.94 -19.06
C ALA A 75 12.51 -2.00 -17.98
N PHE A 76 11.54 -2.85 -17.66
CA PHE A 76 11.74 -3.97 -16.74
C PHE A 76 12.75 -4.99 -17.29
N GLN A 77 12.65 -5.34 -18.57
CA GLN A 77 13.56 -6.29 -19.21
C GLN A 77 15.00 -5.74 -19.28
N THR A 78 15.15 -4.44 -19.47
CA THR A 78 16.47 -3.78 -19.55
C THR A 78 17.10 -3.62 -18.17
N THR A 79 16.29 -3.24 -17.17
CA THR A 79 16.76 -2.93 -15.82
C THR A 79 15.87 -3.61 -14.78
N PRO A 80 15.89 -4.95 -14.69
CA PRO A 80 15.14 -5.66 -13.67
C PRO A 80 15.78 -5.39 -12.29
N PRO A 81 15.00 -5.46 -11.20
CA PRO A 81 15.59 -5.47 -9.87
C PRO A 81 16.42 -6.74 -9.69
N LEU A 82 17.42 -6.71 -8.81
CA LEU A 82 18.09 -7.93 -8.40
C LEU A 82 17.08 -8.85 -7.69
N MET A 83 16.85 -10.03 -8.24
CA MET A 83 15.93 -11.03 -7.69
C MET A 83 16.72 -12.21 -7.11
N ILE A 84 16.39 -12.60 -5.87
CA ILE A 84 16.96 -13.81 -5.27
C ILE A 84 16.46 -15.07 -6.00
N GLN A 85 17.19 -16.17 -5.87
CA GLN A 85 16.73 -17.48 -6.34
C GLN A 85 15.74 -18.09 -5.34
N GLY A 86 14.67 -18.69 -5.84
CA GLY A 86 13.66 -19.33 -4.99
C GLY A 86 12.34 -19.55 -5.68
N ARG A 87 11.35 -20.01 -4.91
CA ARG A 87 9.98 -20.16 -5.37
C ARG A 87 9.27 -18.81 -5.33
N GLY A 88 8.83 -18.33 -6.49
CA GLY A 88 8.06 -17.10 -6.61
C GLY A 88 6.56 -17.32 -6.52
N GLU A 89 5.85 -16.41 -5.85
CA GLU A 89 4.40 -16.41 -5.70
C GLU A 89 3.86 -14.99 -5.95
N ALA A 90 2.87 -14.88 -6.85
CA ALA A 90 2.21 -13.63 -7.20
C ALA A 90 0.91 -13.45 -6.41
N GLU A 91 0.50 -12.20 -6.18
CA GLU A 91 -0.73 -11.85 -5.43
C GLU A 91 -0.81 -12.56 -4.07
N HIS A 92 0.33 -12.60 -3.40
CA HIS A 92 0.51 -13.45 -2.24
C HIS A 92 -0.04 -12.81 -0.97
N VAL A 93 -1.04 -13.45 -0.37
CA VAL A 93 -1.71 -12.93 0.83
C VAL A 93 -1.00 -13.37 2.10
N ARG A 94 -0.74 -12.40 2.98
CA ARG A 94 -0.33 -12.64 4.37
C ARG A 94 -1.30 -11.99 5.33
N SER A 95 -1.66 -12.73 6.37
CA SER A 95 -2.48 -12.21 7.46
C SER A 95 -1.89 -12.60 8.81
N LEU A 96 -2.08 -11.73 9.80
CA LEU A 96 -1.67 -11.93 11.18
C LEU A 96 -2.80 -11.47 12.11
N GLY A 97 -3.33 -12.39 12.91
CA GLY A 97 -4.29 -12.07 13.95
C GLY A 97 -3.63 -11.28 15.09
N TRP A 98 -4.29 -10.23 15.55
CA TRP A 98 -3.87 -9.42 16.69
C TRP A 98 -5.11 -9.07 17.53
N GLN A 99 -5.48 -9.97 18.43
CA GLN A 99 -6.71 -9.87 19.24
C GLN A 99 -7.93 -9.70 18.31
N GLU A 100 -8.69 -8.60 18.42
CA GLU A 100 -9.84 -8.29 17.57
C GLU A 100 -9.48 -7.75 16.16
N PHE A 101 -8.20 -7.45 15.93
CA PHE A 101 -7.68 -6.96 14.67
C PHE A 101 -7.02 -8.08 13.85
N THR A 102 -6.96 -7.89 12.55
CA THR A 102 -6.20 -8.77 11.65
C THR A 102 -5.44 -7.90 10.68
N LEU A 103 -4.11 -7.94 10.76
CA LEU A 103 -3.26 -7.30 9.77
C LEU A 103 -3.28 -8.10 8.48
N VAL A 104 -3.41 -7.42 7.33
CA VAL A 104 -3.44 -8.07 6.02
C VAL A 104 -2.54 -7.33 5.03
N GLY A 105 -1.77 -8.08 4.25
CA GLY A 105 -0.96 -7.58 3.14
C GLY A 105 -1.07 -8.50 1.94
N VAL A 106 -1.03 -7.91 0.74
CA VAL A 106 -1.01 -8.63 -0.55
C VAL A 106 0.24 -8.20 -1.27
N TYR A 107 1.15 -9.13 -1.51
CA TYR A 107 2.41 -8.85 -2.22
C TYR A 107 2.18 -9.08 -3.71
N ASP A 108 2.56 -8.10 -4.54
CA ASP A 108 2.48 -8.26 -6.00
C ASP A 108 3.30 -9.49 -6.43
N TYR A 109 4.49 -9.66 -5.85
CA TYR A 109 5.29 -10.87 -5.97
C TYR A 109 6.16 -11.08 -4.72
N VAL A 110 6.37 -12.33 -4.33
CA VAL A 110 7.32 -12.70 -3.27
C VAL A 110 8.14 -13.91 -3.69
N ILE A 111 9.43 -13.89 -3.39
CA ILE A 111 10.35 -15.00 -3.64
C ILE A 111 10.75 -15.60 -2.30
N PHE A 112 10.55 -16.91 -2.16
CA PHE A 112 11.00 -17.72 -1.04
C PHE A 112 12.26 -18.49 -1.44
N GLY A 113 13.42 -17.97 -1.06
CA GLY A 113 14.72 -18.61 -1.24
C GLY A 113 15.12 -19.49 -0.04
N GLN A 114 16.28 -20.15 -0.10
CA GLN A 114 16.72 -21.01 1.02
C GLN A 114 17.03 -20.22 2.30
N GLU A 115 17.73 -19.10 2.16
CA GLU A 115 18.19 -18.28 3.29
C GLU A 115 17.59 -16.87 3.28
N GLN A 116 16.79 -16.52 2.28
CA GLN A 116 16.28 -15.16 2.11
C GLN A 116 14.87 -15.19 1.56
N ALA A 117 14.10 -14.16 1.89
CA ALA A 117 12.82 -13.88 1.27
C ALA A 117 12.78 -12.44 0.76
N GLN A 118 12.27 -12.25 -0.45
CA GLN A 118 12.23 -10.95 -1.11
C GLN A 118 10.83 -10.64 -1.59
N ILE A 119 10.29 -9.51 -1.14
CA ILE A 119 9.02 -8.96 -1.61
C ILE A 119 9.33 -8.02 -2.78
N LEU A 120 8.59 -8.11 -3.87
CA LEU A 120 8.65 -7.19 -5.00
C LEU A 120 7.31 -6.50 -5.18
N ASP A 121 7.35 -5.20 -5.44
CA ASP A 121 6.18 -4.34 -5.57
C ASP A 121 6.33 -3.39 -6.77
N TRP A 122 5.34 -3.41 -7.66
CA TRP A 122 5.39 -2.73 -8.95
C TRP A 122 4.67 -1.38 -8.87
N LYS A 123 5.36 -0.29 -9.18
CA LYS A 123 4.81 1.06 -9.15
C LYS A 123 4.81 1.72 -10.53
N THR A 124 3.69 2.33 -10.90
CA THR A 124 3.49 2.94 -12.24
C THR A 124 3.36 4.46 -12.22
N TYR A 125 3.48 5.11 -11.05
CA TYR A 125 3.48 6.56 -10.96
C TYR A 125 4.74 7.18 -11.56
N ALA A 126 4.62 8.44 -12.00
CA ALA A 126 5.64 9.14 -12.77
C ALA A 126 6.91 9.45 -11.99
N HIS A 127 6.81 9.74 -10.70
CA HIS A 127 7.95 10.15 -9.88
C HIS A 127 8.06 9.25 -8.65
N PRO A 128 9.15 8.46 -8.52
CA PRO A 128 9.48 7.76 -7.29
C PRO A 128 9.57 8.73 -6.10
N PRO A 129 8.83 8.48 -5.00
CA PRO A 129 9.11 9.18 -3.75
C PRO A 129 10.54 8.90 -3.31
N ALA A 130 11.11 9.83 -2.55
CA ALA A 130 12.44 9.66 -1.95
C ALA A 130 12.54 8.34 -1.17
N GLN A 131 13.71 7.71 -1.20
CA GLN A 131 13.95 6.41 -0.58
C GLN A 131 13.62 6.43 0.92
N GLU A 132 13.91 7.52 1.62
CA GLU A 132 13.61 7.71 3.04
C GLU A 132 12.11 7.78 3.32
N THR A 133 11.33 8.30 2.37
CA THR A 133 9.86 8.33 2.45
C THR A 133 9.30 6.92 2.29
N LEU A 134 9.79 6.16 1.31
CA LEU A 134 9.40 4.76 1.10
C LEU A 134 9.79 3.87 2.28
N ALA A 135 10.97 4.06 2.88
CA ALA A 135 11.39 3.32 4.07
C ALA A 135 10.41 3.48 5.25
N ARG A 136 9.80 4.66 5.39
CA ARG A 136 8.83 4.97 6.46
C ARG A 136 7.39 4.62 6.09
N HIS A 137 7.13 4.33 4.81
CA HIS A 137 5.79 4.03 4.32
C HIS A 137 5.24 2.75 4.95
N TRP A 138 3.94 2.73 5.28
CA TRP A 138 3.32 1.56 5.91
C TRP A 138 3.37 0.30 5.06
N GLN A 139 3.35 0.44 3.74
CA GLN A 139 3.49 -0.72 2.85
C GLN A 139 4.83 -1.44 3.10
N THR A 140 5.96 -0.74 3.03
CA THR A 140 7.30 -1.29 3.33
C THR A 140 7.36 -1.92 4.71
N ARG A 141 6.88 -1.18 5.71
CA ARG A 141 6.96 -1.60 7.12
C ARG A 141 6.08 -2.82 7.39
N LEU A 142 4.81 -2.77 6.98
CA LEU A 142 3.84 -3.82 7.25
C LEU A 142 4.15 -5.08 6.45
N TYR A 143 4.59 -4.96 5.20
CA TYR A 143 4.84 -6.13 4.35
C TYR A 143 6.00 -6.96 4.91
N CYS A 144 7.13 -6.33 5.22
CA CYS A 144 8.25 -7.02 5.87
C CYS A 144 7.88 -7.56 7.25
N TYR A 145 7.11 -6.81 8.04
CA TYR A 145 6.65 -7.26 9.37
C TYR A 145 5.77 -8.51 9.28
N LEU A 146 4.78 -8.52 8.38
CA LEU A 146 3.91 -9.67 8.13
C LEU A 146 4.73 -10.88 7.69
N LEU A 147 5.66 -10.69 6.75
CA LEU A 147 6.47 -11.80 6.25
C LEU A 147 7.31 -12.43 7.37
N ALA A 148 7.96 -11.60 8.19
CA ALA A 148 8.74 -12.08 9.34
C ALA A 148 7.88 -12.77 10.40
N ALA A 149 6.68 -12.24 10.68
CA ALA A 149 5.80 -12.77 11.73
C ALA A 149 5.05 -14.05 11.32
N THR A 150 5.00 -14.36 10.02
CA THR A 150 4.17 -15.46 9.47
C THR A 150 4.99 -16.48 8.68
N SER A 151 6.31 -16.43 8.79
CA SER A 151 7.22 -17.39 8.15
C SER A 151 8.40 -17.72 9.05
N SER A 152 9.25 -18.65 8.61
CA SER A 152 10.48 -19.01 9.32
C SER A 152 11.65 -18.06 9.05
N TYR A 153 11.50 -17.07 8.15
CA TYR A 153 12.60 -16.17 7.82
C TYR A 153 12.82 -15.16 8.96
N PRO A 154 14.03 -15.11 9.55
CA PRO A 154 14.37 -14.06 10.50
C PRO A 154 14.34 -12.68 9.80
N PRO A 155 14.07 -11.60 10.54
CA PRO A 155 13.97 -10.26 9.96
C PRO A 155 15.16 -9.83 9.09
N SER A 156 16.38 -10.23 9.44
CA SER A 156 17.61 -9.90 8.68
C SER A 156 17.72 -10.58 7.32
N GLN A 157 16.88 -11.59 7.05
CA GLN A 157 16.84 -12.35 5.81
C GLN A 157 15.69 -11.90 4.89
N ILE A 158 14.96 -10.85 5.27
CA ILE A 158 13.85 -10.31 4.51
C ILE A 158 14.27 -9.00 3.85
N SER A 159 13.83 -8.79 2.62
CA SER A 159 13.93 -7.49 1.94
C SER A 159 12.65 -7.19 1.15
N MET A 160 12.43 -5.90 0.90
CA MET A 160 11.38 -5.45 -0.02
C MET A 160 11.98 -4.55 -1.09
N THR A 161 11.64 -4.82 -2.34
CA THR A 161 12.10 -4.07 -3.50
C THR A 161 10.90 -3.44 -4.20
N TYR A 162 10.90 -2.12 -4.29
CA TYR A 162 10.02 -1.41 -5.20
C TYR A 162 10.67 -1.34 -6.57
N TRP A 163 9.90 -1.56 -7.63
CA TRP A 163 10.34 -1.29 -9.00
C TRP A 163 9.37 -0.32 -9.69
N PHE A 164 9.92 0.68 -10.36
CA PHE A 164 9.20 1.83 -10.93
C PHE A 164 9.20 1.78 -12.45
N ALA A 165 8.01 1.63 -13.03
CA ALA A 165 7.80 1.60 -14.48
C ALA A 165 8.21 2.90 -15.19
N ARG A 166 8.23 4.01 -14.44
CA ARG A 166 8.55 5.36 -14.95
C ARG A 166 9.71 5.99 -14.17
N GLY A 167 10.66 5.19 -13.67
CA GLY A 167 11.80 5.68 -12.88
C GLY A 167 12.57 6.81 -13.58
N GLU A 168 12.94 7.86 -12.84
CA GLU A 168 13.75 8.96 -13.37
C GLU A 168 15.25 8.73 -13.11
N LYS A 169 16.08 9.06 -14.11
CA LYS A 169 17.53 9.35 -13.99
C LYS A 169 18.35 8.46 -13.03
N GLY A 170 18.22 7.13 -13.14
CA GLY A 170 19.27 6.21 -12.68
C GLY A 170 18.89 5.18 -11.62
N ALA A 171 17.65 5.15 -11.12
CA ALA A 171 17.17 4.04 -10.28
C ALA A 171 15.73 3.67 -10.63
N ASN A 172 15.56 2.54 -11.34
CA ASN A 172 14.24 1.95 -11.59
C ASN A 172 13.75 1.12 -10.39
N PHE A 173 14.54 1.01 -9.32
CA PHE A 173 14.16 0.27 -8.13
C PHE A 173 14.86 0.77 -6.88
N TYR A 174 14.24 0.49 -5.73
CA TYR A 174 14.84 0.66 -4.40
C TYR A 174 14.62 -0.60 -3.58
N THR A 175 15.69 -1.13 -2.99
CA THR A 175 15.64 -2.29 -2.09
C THR A 175 15.84 -1.85 -0.65
N PHE A 176 14.96 -2.33 0.22
CA PHE A 176 14.92 -2.05 1.65
C PHE A 176 15.23 -3.33 2.41
N PRO A 177 16.44 -3.47 3.00
CA PRO A 177 16.73 -4.58 3.89
C PRO A 177 15.91 -4.46 5.17
N TYR A 178 15.48 -5.59 5.70
CA TYR A 178 14.78 -5.65 6.98
C TYR A 178 15.72 -6.09 8.10
N SER A 179 15.37 -5.77 9.34
CA SER A 179 16.23 -6.08 10.49
C SER A 179 15.40 -6.31 11.75
N LYS A 180 16.02 -6.98 12.73
CA LYS A 180 15.38 -7.26 14.02
C LYS A 180 14.99 -5.97 14.76
N GLY A 181 15.84 -4.94 14.70
CA GLY A 181 15.56 -3.64 15.32
C GLY A 181 14.36 -2.95 14.68
N ILE A 182 14.28 -2.93 13.34
CA ILE A 182 13.13 -2.39 12.60
C ILE A 182 11.87 -3.19 12.95
N HIS A 183 11.97 -4.51 13.05
CA HIS A 183 10.84 -5.39 13.41
C HIS A 183 10.27 -5.06 14.79
N GLN A 184 11.13 -4.92 15.80
CA GLN A 184 10.71 -4.56 17.16
C GLN A 184 10.09 -3.16 17.22
N GLN A 185 10.66 -2.18 16.50
CA GLN A 185 10.08 -0.83 16.44
C GLN A 185 8.69 -0.83 15.80
N ILE A 186 8.50 -1.57 14.72
CA ILE A 186 7.20 -1.72 14.05
C ILE A 186 6.20 -2.42 14.97
N HIS A 187 6.61 -3.50 15.65
CA HIS A 187 5.77 -4.20 16.62
C HIS A 187 5.21 -3.22 17.67
N HIS A 188 6.09 -2.44 18.29
CA HIS A 188 5.69 -1.46 19.30
C HIS A 188 4.77 -0.36 18.72
N THR A 189 5.06 0.10 17.49
CA THR A 189 4.19 1.09 16.81
C THR A 189 2.79 0.53 16.57
N LEU A 190 2.70 -0.73 16.13
CA LEU A 190 1.42 -1.40 15.89
C LEU A 190 0.63 -1.59 17.19
N GLU A 191 1.31 -2.02 18.26
CA GLU A 191 0.71 -2.17 19.59
C GLU A 191 0.11 -0.84 20.09
N GLN A 192 0.87 0.26 20.00
CA GLN A 192 0.38 1.59 20.36
C GLN A 192 -0.82 2.01 19.49
N CYS A 193 -0.71 1.81 18.18
CA CYS A 193 -1.76 2.15 17.22
C CYS A 193 -3.05 1.39 17.51
N PHE A 194 -2.98 0.10 17.85
CA PHE A 194 -4.14 -0.74 18.13
C PHE A 194 -4.77 -0.45 19.48
N ASN A 195 -3.96 -0.18 20.50
CA ASN A 195 -4.48 0.28 21.80
C ASN A 195 -5.25 1.60 21.64
N GLN A 196 -4.71 2.54 20.84
CA GLN A 196 -5.38 3.80 20.57
C GLN A 196 -6.65 3.62 19.72
N LEU A 197 -6.60 2.78 18.69
CA LEU A 197 -7.77 2.45 17.87
C LEU A 197 -8.89 1.84 18.71
N ARG A 198 -8.58 0.91 19.63
CA ARG A 198 -9.56 0.31 20.53
C ARG A 198 -10.29 1.36 21.36
N GLN A 199 -9.55 2.30 21.96
CA GLN A 199 -10.15 3.39 22.75
C GLN A 199 -11.08 4.24 21.90
N TRP A 200 -10.67 4.57 20.68
CA TRP A 200 -11.50 5.33 19.75
C TRP A 200 -12.74 4.58 19.30
N LEU A 201 -12.65 3.28 19.02
CA LEU A 201 -13.79 2.47 18.64
C LEU A 201 -14.81 2.38 19.79
N GLN A 202 -14.35 2.21 21.03
CA GLN A 202 -15.23 2.22 22.21
C GLN A 202 -15.94 3.56 22.39
N ALA A 203 -15.24 4.68 22.21
CA ALA A 203 -15.84 6.01 22.28
C ALA A 203 -16.84 6.25 21.12
N TYR A 204 -16.52 5.75 19.93
CA TYR A 204 -17.40 5.82 18.75
C TYR A 204 -18.70 5.05 18.93
N GLU A 205 -18.66 3.88 19.55
CA GLU A 205 -19.88 3.14 19.93
C GLU A 205 -20.76 3.92 20.92
N GLN A 206 -20.20 4.86 21.68
CA GLN A 206 -20.92 5.77 22.57
C GLN A 206 -21.34 7.08 21.88
N GLY A 207 -21.21 7.17 20.56
CA GLY A 207 -21.58 8.35 19.77
C GLY A 207 -20.52 9.45 19.71
N GLN A 208 -19.28 9.18 20.14
CA GLN A 208 -18.18 10.13 20.02
C GLN A 208 -17.37 9.87 18.75
N ASP A 209 -17.35 10.83 17.84
CA ASP A 209 -16.52 10.72 16.65
C ASP A 209 -15.02 10.64 16.96
N LEU A 210 -14.27 10.00 16.07
CA LEU A 210 -12.80 9.95 16.12
C LEU A 210 -12.18 11.35 16.03
N PRO A 211 -10.98 11.57 16.58
CA PRO A 211 -10.36 12.89 16.57
C PRO A 211 -10.00 13.36 15.16
N GLN A 212 -10.20 14.65 14.92
CA GLN A 212 -9.71 15.32 13.72
C GLN A 212 -8.23 15.71 13.88
N VAL A 213 -7.49 15.99 12.80
CA VAL A 213 -6.08 16.40 12.92
C VAL A 213 -5.94 17.72 13.70
N PRO A 214 -4.87 17.94 14.47
CA PRO A 214 -4.70 19.19 15.24
C PRO A 214 -4.63 20.44 14.36
N PRO A 215 -4.96 21.64 14.89
CA PRO A 215 -4.93 22.89 14.14
C PRO A 215 -3.61 23.16 13.40
N ALA A 216 -2.48 22.82 14.03
CA ALA A 216 -1.14 22.99 13.45
C ALA A 216 -0.90 22.17 12.16
N GLN A 217 -1.69 21.14 11.91
CA GLN A 217 -1.52 20.22 10.78
C GLN A 217 -2.65 20.33 9.75
N ILE A 218 -3.57 21.29 9.90
CA ILE A 218 -4.71 21.47 8.98
C ILE A 218 -4.21 21.69 7.55
N ARG A 219 -3.28 22.63 7.33
CA ARG A 219 -2.75 22.89 5.98
C ARG A 219 -2.10 21.67 5.34
N GLN A 220 -1.45 20.84 6.14
CA GLN A 220 -0.74 19.67 5.64
C GLN A 220 -1.69 18.54 5.19
N TYR A 221 -2.81 18.34 5.89
CA TYR A 221 -3.65 17.15 5.70
C TYR A 221 -5.09 17.42 5.30
N CYS A 222 -5.58 18.66 5.43
CA CYS A 222 -6.99 19.00 5.18
C CYS A 222 -7.20 19.74 3.86
N ASP A 223 -6.21 20.45 3.33
CA ASP A 223 -6.37 21.28 2.13
C ASP A 223 -6.83 20.46 0.91
N GLU A 224 -6.27 19.26 0.74
CA GLU A 224 -6.65 18.33 -0.34
C GLU A 224 -7.61 17.21 0.13
N CYS A 225 -8.09 17.26 1.38
CA CYS A 225 -8.93 16.21 1.92
C CYS A 225 -10.38 16.34 1.42
N ALA A 226 -10.85 15.32 0.72
CA ALA A 226 -12.24 15.26 0.22
C ALA A 226 -13.31 15.28 1.33
N PHE A 227 -12.94 15.06 2.60
CA PHE A 227 -13.84 15.19 3.75
C PHE A 227 -13.69 16.52 4.52
N ALA A 228 -12.87 17.46 4.05
CA ALA A 228 -12.58 18.70 4.77
C ALA A 228 -13.85 19.51 5.09
N ALA A 229 -14.80 19.58 4.16
CA ALA A 229 -16.09 20.25 4.39
C ALA A 229 -16.87 19.62 5.56
N ARG A 230 -16.87 18.29 5.67
CA ARG A 230 -17.52 17.55 6.76
C ARG A 230 -16.82 17.76 8.10
N CYS A 231 -15.54 18.14 8.08
CA CYS A 231 -14.78 18.54 9.25
C CYS A 231 -14.85 20.05 9.55
N GLN A 232 -15.56 20.84 8.73
CA GLN A 232 -15.58 22.31 8.78
C GLN A 232 -14.18 22.93 8.56
N ARG A 233 -13.40 22.33 7.65
CA ARG A 233 -12.01 22.71 7.35
C ARG A 233 -11.77 23.17 5.91
N SER A 234 -12.80 23.17 5.07
CA SER A 234 -12.72 23.71 3.72
C SER A 234 -13.13 25.17 3.69
N GLN A 235 -12.39 25.99 2.93
CA GLN A 235 -12.96 27.19 2.31
C GLN A 235 -13.87 26.76 1.13
N PRO A 236 -14.86 27.55 0.70
CA PRO A 236 -15.69 27.19 -0.45
C PRO A 236 -14.83 27.19 -1.73
N THR A 237 -14.85 26.07 -2.48
CA THR A 237 -14.16 25.78 -3.78
C THR A 237 -12.63 25.57 -3.70
N SER A 238 -11.98 24.62 -4.38
CA SER A 238 -12.31 23.76 -5.54
C SER A 238 -11.53 22.42 -5.49
N VAL A 239 -12.13 21.39 -6.12
CA VAL A 239 -11.61 20.09 -6.63
C VAL A 239 -10.29 19.53 -6.04
N SER A 240 -10.42 18.41 -5.33
CA SER A 240 -9.30 17.62 -4.79
C SER A 240 -8.77 16.60 -5.82
N THR A 241 -7.46 16.59 -6.05
CA THR A 241 -6.76 15.57 -6.84
C THR A 241 -6.53 14.29 -6.04
N ILE A 242 -6.72 13.16 -6.71
CA ILE A 242 -6.61 11.79 -6.19
C ILE A 242 -5.25 11.56 -5.51
N ASP A 243 -5.29 11.00 -4.29
CA ASP A 243 -4.13 10.44 -3.58
C ASP A 243 -3.42 9.39 -4.47
N PRO A 244 -2.17 9.64 -4.91
CA PRO A 244 -1.44 8.75 -5.82
C PRO A 244 -1.15 7.36 -5.23
N PHE A 245 -1.33 7.17 -3.92
CA PHE A 245 -1.07 5.92 -3.21
C PHE A 245 -2.32 5.02 -3.07
N LEU A 246 -3.47 5.41 -3.62
CA LEU A 246 -4.70 4.60 -3.58
C LEU A 246 -4.81 3.53 -4.69
N ALA A 247 -3.81 3.37 -5.54
CA ALA A 247 -3.72 2.22 -6.43
C ALA A 247 -3.19 0.99 -5.64
N VAL A 248 -4.07 0.32 -4.92
CA VAL A 248 -4.18 -1.13 -4.61
C VAL A 248 -5.06 -1.25 -3.35
N LEU A 249 -6.36 -1.10 -3.57
CA LEU A 249 -7.41 -1.75 -2.77
C LEU A 249 -8.54 -2.06 -3.75
N LYS A 250 -8.40 -3.15 -4.51
CA LYS A 250 -9.53 -3.88 -5.06
C LYS A 250 -9.31 -5.37 -4.83
N ASP A 251 -10.37 -5.96 -4.28
CA ASP A 251 -10.66 -7.39 -4.16
C ASP A 251 -9.90 -8.21 -3.11
N LEU A 252 -10.02 -7.80 -1.83
CA LEU A 252 -10.15 -8.80 -0.76
C LEU A 252 -11.59 -9.32 -0.76
N GLY A 253 -11.93 -10.09 -1.80
CA GLY A 253 -13.06 -11.01 -1.78
C GLY A 253 -12.75 -12.18 -0.86
N VAL A 254 -12.78 -11.96 0.46
CA VAL A 254 -12.80 -13.05 1.43
C VAL A 254 -14.27 -13.30 1.76
N PRO A 255 -14.84 -14.46 1.37
CA PRO A 255 -16.20 -14.80 1.77
C PRO A 255 -16.28 -14.86 3.31
N ARG A 256 -17.41 -14.37 3.84
CA ARG A 256 -17.76 -14.45 5.26
C ARG A 256 -17.75 -15.90 5.76
#